data_AF-A0AAD9JAG3-F1
#
_entry.id   AF-A0AAD9JAG3-F1
#
_cell.length_a   1.000
_cell.length_b   1.000
_cell.length_c   1.000
_cell.angle_alpha   90.00
_cell.angle_beta   90.00
_cell.angle_gamma   90.00
#
_symmetry.space_group_name_H-M   'P 1'
#
loop_
_entity.id
_entity.type
_entity.pdbx_description
1 polymer ?
#
loop_
_entity_poly.entity_id
_entity_poly.type
_entity_poly.pdbx_seq_one_letter_code
_entity_poly.pdbx_strand_id
1 'polypeptide(L)'
;ALKTAHTGISLSEAEASVASPFTSKTPDISCVPTTIREGRAALVTSFGVFKYMAAYSLTQFVSVCMLYWIGANLTDFAFLYIDLFIITSLAATFGYTGAYPTLSR
;
A
#
# COMPACT_ATOMS: atom_id res chain seq x y z
N ALA A 1 26.86 -3.78 -9.06
CA ALA A 1 26.51 -4.29 -7.72
C ALA A 1 25.22 -3.66 -7.20
N LEU A 2 25.20 -2.40 -6.75
CA LEU A 2 23.98 -1.73 -6.25
C LEU A 2 22.87 -1.62 -7.31
N LYS A 3 23.22 -1.27 -8.55
CA LYS A 3 22.28 -1.23 -9.69
C LYS A 3 21.75 -2.60 -10.14
N THR A 4 22.40 -3.67 -9.72
CA THR A 4 22.05 -5.06 -10.06
C THR A 4 21.22 -5.71 -8.96
N ALA A 5 21.26 -5.16 -7.74
CA ALA A 5 20.47 -5.63 -6.62
C ALA A 5 19.02 -5.15 -6.75
N HIS A 6 18.05 -6.04 -6.52
CA HIS A 6 16.63 -5.68 -6.46
C HIS A 6 16.32 -4.63 -5.38
N THR A 7 17.19 -4.51 -4.38
CA THR A 7 17.07 -3.54 -3.28
C THR A 7 18.47 -3.17 -2.81
N GLY A 8 19.05 -2.10 -3.35
CA GLY A 8 20.36 -1.58 -2.94
C GLY A 8 20.23 -0.53 -1.84
N ILE A 9 21.13 -0.57 -0.84
CA ILE A 9 21.25 0.46 0.19
C ILE A 9 22.65 1.07 0.08
N SER A 10 22.74 2.38 -0.19
CA SER A 10 24.00 3.13 -0.10
C SER A 10 24.22 3.62 1.32
N LEU A 11 25.45 3.48 1.81
CA LEU A 11 25.93 4.01 3.10
C LEU A 11 26.77 5.30 2.93
N SER A 12 26.88 5.83 1.71
CA SER A 12 27.69 7.01 1.36
C SER A 12 26.95 7.96 0.42
N GLU A 13 27.10 9.27 0.64
CA GLU A 13 26.36 10.32 -0.08
C GLU A 13 26.85 10.57 -1.51
N ALA A 14 28.13 10.39 -1.82
CA ALA A 14 28.73 11.08 -2.97
C ALA A 14 28.63 10.37 -4.34
N GLU A 15 28.56 9.04 -4.41
CA GLU A 15 28.49 8.33 -5.71
C GLU A 15 27.61 7.08 -5.68
N ALA A 16 27.58 6.35 -4.57
CA ALA A 16 26.76 5.15 -4.41
C ALA A 16 25.25 5.46 -4.29
N SER A 17 24.87 6.64 -3.79
CA SER A 17 23.47 7.06 -3.64
C SER A 17 22.72 7.22 -4.97
N VAL A 18 23.42 7.54 -6.06
CA VAL A 18 22.79 7.70 -7.39
C VAL A 18 22.39 6.33 -7.97
N ALA A 19 23.02 5.25 -7.50
CA ALA A 19 22.80 3.89 -7.98
C ALA A 19 21.91 3.04 -7.06
N SER A 20 21.55 3.52 -5.86
CA SER A 20 20.78 2.76 -4.87
C SER A 20 19.41 3.40 -4.60
N PRO A 21 18.31 2.61 -4.56
CA PRO A 21 16.97 3.12 -4.24
C PRO A 21 16.83 3.62 -2.79
N PHE A 22 17.70 3.18 -1.87
CA PHE A 22 17.74 3.65 -0.49
C PHE A 22 19.13 4.18 -0.13
N THR A 23 19.20 5.28 0.60
CA THR A 23 20.46 5.87 1.09
C THR A 23 20.35 6.11 2.59
N SER A 24 21.28 5.53 3.35
CA SER A 24 21.42 5.76 4.78
C SER A 24 22.46 6.85 5.04
N LYS A 25 22.11 7.82 5.89
CA LYS A 25 23.02 8.90 6.33
C LYS A 25 23.98 8.45 7.43
N THR A 26 23.62 7.38 8.14
CA THR A 26 24.47 6.74 9.15
C THR A 26 25.26 5.61 8.48
N PRO A 27 26.59 5.57 8.60
CA PRO A 27 27.44 4.53 7.99
C PRO A 27 27.41 3.22 8.81
N ASP A 28 26.22 2.74 9.13
CA ASP A 28 25.97 1.49 9.86
C ASP A 28 24.85 0.68 9.16
N ILE A 29 24.89 -0.64 9.32
CA ILE A 29 23.97 -1.61 8.71
C ILE A 29 22.64 -1.74 9.45
N SER A 30 22.45 -1.02 10.57
CA SER A 30 21.19 -0.98 11.34
C SER A 30 19.98 -0.48 10.54
N CYS A 31 20.20 0.20 9.41
CA CYS A 31 19.14 0.56 8.46
C CYS A 31 18.50 -0.67 7.78
N VAL A 32 19.24 -1.77 7.59
CA VAL A 32 18.77 -2.96 6.85
C VAL A 32 17.56 -3.62 7.54
N PRO A 33 17.59 -3.99 8.84
CA PRO A 33 16.42 -4.53 9.53
C PRO A 33 15.23 -3.57 9.54
N THR A 34 15.48 -2.25 9.57
CA THR A 34 14.44 -1.23 9.54
C THR A 34 13.74 -1.19 8.19
N THR A 35 14.48 -1.15 7.09
CA THR A 35 13.92 -1.20 5.73
C THR A 35 13.13 -2.49 5.48
N ILE A 36 13.58 -3.63 6.01
CA ILE A 36 12.84 -4.89 5.90
C ILE A 36 11.51 -4.84 6.67
N ARG A 37 11.49 -4.26 7.89
CA ARG A 37 10.27 -4.10 8.69
C ARG A 37 9.25 -3.21 7.98
N GLU A 38 9.68 -2.07 7.48
CA GLU A 38 8.83 -1.15 6.70
C GLU A 38 8.33 -1.80 5.40
N GLY A 39 9.20 -2.54 4.70
CA GLY A 39 8.81 -3.30 3.52
C GLY A 39 7.73 -4.35 3.80
N ARG A 40 7.83 -5.08 4.92
CA ARG A 40 6.78 -6.04 5.34
C ARG A 40 5.48 -5.33 5.69
N ALA A 41 5.54 -4.21 6.38
CA ALA A 41 4.35 -3.40 6.72
C ALA A 41 3.64 -2.92 5.45
N ALA A 42 4.40 -2.32 4.52
CA ALA A 42 3.89 -1.86 3.23
C ALA A 42 3.28 -3.02 2.40
N LEU A 43 3.90 -4.20 2.41
CA LEU A 43 3.39 -5.37 1.71
C LEU A 43 2.05 -5.85 2.28
N VAL A 44 1.95 -5.97 3.62
CA VAL A 44 0.71 -6.38 4.29
C VAL A 44 -0.41 -5.36 4.04
N THR A 45 -0.11 -4.06 4.15
CA THR A 45 -1.05 -2.99 3.84
C THR A 45 -1.52 -3.06 2.39
N SER A 46 -0.61 -3.27 1.43
CA SER A 46 -0.94 -3.38 0.01
C SER A 46 -1.85 -4.58 -0.28
N PHE A 47 -1.55 -5.75 0.29
CA PHE A 47 -2.43 -6.92 0.18
C PHE A 47 -3.79 -6.70 0.86
N GLY A 48 -3.82 -5.99 1.99
CA GLY A 48 -5.05 -5.61 2.68
C GLY A 48 -5.95 -4.74 1.80
N VAL A 49 -5.39 -3.66 1.23
CA VAL A 49 -6.10 -2.76 0.30
C VAL A 49 -6.56 -3.51 -0.95
N PHE A 50 -5.72 -4.38 -1.51
CA PHE A 50 -6.11 -5.20 -2.67
C PHE A 50 -7.32 -6.10 -2.38
N LYS A 51 -7.30 -6.81 -1.24
CA LYS A 51 -8.43 -7.66 -0.81
C LYS A 51 -9.69 -6.85 -0.56
N TYR A 52 -9.55 -5.68 0.04
CA TYR A 52 -10.66 -4.75 0.25
C TYR A 52 -11.28 -4.30 -1.08
N MET A 53 -10.45 -3.89 -2.05
CA MET A 53 -10.91 -3.45 -3.36
C MET A 53 -11.64 -4.57 -4.14
N ALA A 54 -11.16 -5.80 -4.02
CA ALA A 54 -11.83 -6.97 -4.62
C ALA A 54 -13.19 -7.28 -3.96
N ALA A 55 -13.27 -7.20 -2.63
CA ALA A 55 -14.53 -7.39 -1.91
C ALA A 55 -15.54 -6.28 -2.22
N TYR A 56 -15.05 -5.04 -2.32
CA TYR A 56 -15.83 -3.88 -2.71
C TYR A 56 -16.43 -4.05 -4.11
N SER A 57 -15.61 -4.38 -5.11
CA SER A 57 -16.08 -4.51 -6.50
C SER A 57 -17.16 -5.59 -6.64
N LEU A 58 -17.02 -6.72 -5.94
CA LEU A 58 -18.04 -7.77 -5.91
C LEU A 58 -19.34 -7.27 -5.26
N THR A 59 -19.24 -6.56 -4.13
CA THR A 59 -20.40 -6.03 -3.42
C THR A 59 -21.15 -4.98 -4.26
N GLN A 60 -20.41 -4.08 -4.92
CA GLN A 60 -20.98 -3.07 -5.82
C GLN A 60 -21.65 -3.73 -7.03
N PHE A 61 -21.01 -4.73 -7.63
CA PHE A 61 -21.58 -5.50 -8.74
C PHE A 61 -22.91 -6.16 -8.35
N VAL A 62 -22.94 -6.88 -7.24
CA VAL A 62 -24.18 -7.51 -6.73
C VAL A 62 -25.25 -6.46 -6.43
N SER A 63 -24.89 -5.33 -5.83
CA SER A 63 -25.82 -4.25 -5.51
C SER A 63 -26.47 -3.67 -6.78
N VAL A 64 -25.68 -3.44 -7.83
CA VAL A 64 -26.17 -2.94 -9.12
C VAL A 64 -27.07 -3.98 -9.79
N CYS A 65 -26.69 -5.26 -9.80
CA CYS A 65 -27.54 -6.34 -10.32
C CYS A 65 -28.90 -6.42 -9.61
N MET A 66 -28.93 -6.30 -8.29
CA MET A 66 -30.16 -6.29 -7.51
C MET A 66 -31.02 -5.06 -7.81
N LEU A 67 -30.43 -3.87 -7.91
CA LEU A 67 -31.17 -2.65 -8.25
C LEU A 67 -31.81 -2.75 -9.63
N TYR A 68 -31.05 -3.23 -10.62
CA TYR A 68 -31.57 -3.46 -11.96
C TYR A 68 -32.73 -4.45 -11.98
N TRP A 69 -32.71 -5.48 -11.12
CA TRP A 69 -33.80 -6.45 -11.02
C TRP A 69 -35.13 -5.82 -10.59
N ILE A 70 -35.09 -4.74 -9.79
CA ILE A 70 -36.26 -3.99 -9.32
C ILE A 70 -36.56 -2.77 -10.23
N GLY A 71 -35.82 -2.63 -11.35
CA GLY A 71 -35.98 -1.51 -12.29
C GLY A 71 -35.39 -0.19 -11.79
N ALA A 72 -34.55 -0.20 -10.76
CA ALA A 72 -33.88 0.96 -10.20
C ALA A 72 -32.40 1.01 -10.63
N ASN A 73 -31.78 2.18 -10.50
CA ASN A 73 -30.36 2.40 -10.77
C ASN A 73 -29.73 3.26 -9.69
N LEU A 74 -28.44 3.01 -9.40
CA LEU A 74 -27.68 3.90 -8.54
C LEU A 74 -27.36 5.19 -9.31
N THR A 75 -27.51 6.34 -8.64
CA THR A 75 -27.20 7.65 -9.23
C THR A 75 -25.68 7.88 -9.24
N ASP A 76 -25.17 8.65 -10.20
CA ASP A 76 -23.73 8.97 -10.29
C ASP A 76 -23.16 9.58 -9.00
N PHE A 77 -23.95 10.42 -8.33
CA PHE A 77 -23.59 11.00 -7.03
C PHE A 77 -23.46 9.95 -5.91
N ALA A 78 -24.25 8.87 -5.96
CA ALA A 78 -24.15 7.80 -4.98
C ALA A 78 -22.85 7.01 -5.18
N PHE A 79 -22.46 6.73 -6.44
CA PHE A 79 -21.15 6.12 -6.73
C PHE A 79 -19.99 7.01 -6.27
N LEU A 80 -20.03 8.32 -6.61
CA LEU A 80 -19.01 9.27 -6.17
C LEU A 80 -18.91 9.37 -4.65
N TYR A 81 -20.05 9.34 -3.95
CA TYR A 81 -20.05 9.38 -2.49
C TYR A 81 -19.34 8.16 -1.89
N ILE A 82 -19.61 6.97 -2.42
CA ILE A 82 -19.00 5.73 -1.98
C ILE A 82 -17.48 5.76 -2.25
N ASP A 83 -17.06 6.12 -3.46
CA ASP A 83 -15.64 6.12 -3.83
C ASP A 83 -14.84 7.21 -3.06
N LEU A 84 -15.37 8.43 -2.97
CA LEU A 84 -14.62 9.55 -2.40
C LEU A 84 -14.65 9.56 -0.88
N PHE A 85 -15.78 9.25 -0.25
CA PHE A 85 -15.89 9.35 1.21
C PHE A 85 -15.69 8.02 1.92
N ILE A 86 -16.10 6.89 1.34
CA ILE A 86 -15.98 5.59 2.00
C ILE A 86 -14.67 4.91 1.60
N ILE A 87 -14.45 4.68 0.31
CA ILE A 87 -13.27 3.95 -0.18
C ILE A 87 -11.98 4.72 0.12
N THR A 88 -11.94 6.01 -0.21
CA THR A 88 -10.73 6.82 -0.03
C THR A 88 -10.38 7.01 1.45
N SER A 89 -11.36 7.24 2.33
CA SER A 89 -11.09 7.36 3.77
C SER A 89 -10.57 6.06 4.35
N LEU A 90 -11.17 4.92 3.99
CA LEU A 90 -10.69 3.62 4.44
C LEU A 90 -9.28 3.33 3.92
N ALA A 91 -9.02 3.58 2.63
CA ALA A 91 -7.69 3.42 2.04
C ALA A 91 -6.64 4.28 2.75
N ALA A 92 -6.97 5.53 3.11
CA ALA A 92 -6.11 6.38 3.91
C ALA A 92 -5.84 5.78 5.30
N THR A 93 -6.88 5.28 6.00
CA THR A 93 -6.70 4.65 7.32
C THR A 93 -5.80 3.41 7.29
N PHE A 94 -5.87 2.60 6.22
CA PHE A 94 -4.98 1.44 6.04
C PHE A 94 -3.50 1.85 5.94
N GLY A 95 -3.22 2.99 5.27
CA GLY A 95 -1.88 3.53 5.10
C GLY A 95 -1.21 4.00 6.39
N TYR A 96 -1.98 4.26 7.46
CA TYR A 96 -1.42 4.69 8.76
C TYR A 96 -0.90 3.54 9.64
N THR A 97 -0.95 2.29 9.14
CA THR A 97 -0.44 1.13 9.89
C THR A 97 1.09 1.10 9.87
N GLY A 98 1.72 1.35 11.02
CA GLY A 98 3.17 1.31 11.17
C GLY A 98 3.78 -0.09 11.14
N ALA A 99 5.10 -0.16 10.95
CA ALA A 99 5.82 -1.43 10.96
C ALA A 99 5.93 -2.05 12.36
N TYR A 100 5.88 -3.38 12.41
CA TYR A 100 6.00 -4.13 13.67
C TYR A 100 7.41 -3.97 14.26
N PRO A 101 7.57 -3.78 15.58
CA PRO A 101 8.84 -3.38 16.18
C PRO A 101 9.93 -4.46 16.07
N THR A 102 9.57 -5.75 16.09
CA THR A 102 10.51 -6.87 16.02
C THR A 102 10.39 -7.64 14.71
N LEU A 103 11.49 -8.17 14.19
CA LEU A 103 11.44 -9.02 13.01
C LEU A 103 11.18 -10.47 13.43
N SER A 104 9.97 -10.97 13.21
CA SER A 104 9.65 -12.39 13.41
C SER A 104 10.40 -13.26 12.39
N ARG A 105 10.80 -14.45 12.80
CA ARG A 105 11.48 -15.46 11.97
C ARG A 105 10.61 -15.95 10.82
#